data_AF-A0A349HEH5-F1
#
_entry.id   AF-A0A349HEH5-F1
#
_cell.length_a   1.000
_cell.length_b   1.000
_cell.length_c   1.000
_cell.angle_alpha   90.00
_cell.angle_beta   90.00
_cell.angle_gamma   90.00
#
_symmetry.space_group_name_H-M   'P 1'
#
loop_
_entity.id
_entity.type
_entity.pdbx_description
1 polymer ?
#
loop_
_entity_poly.entity_id
_entity_poly.type
_entity_poly.pdbx_seq_one_letter_code
_entity_poly.pdbx_strand_id
1 'polypeptide(L)'
;MASNANDPYHPEQLLAYLAENPWDAAAIYWTLNLDTTPIYAIQATGAFADRVYQRLREFLEEQTKGEVERISIPGSLAGSVKLFTGQVVPIICPSLRGMYSWNTKELAAAVCKEKDTEDQSKDHIENFLIRVYEELRNLGVSPQDRAINYAATNALLAADIFEDALRKGMELDTISVERSPICRPESDCWDVKLSFFNPCKIFEQAKRVYLFTTDVSDIVPVMVGKVRTWSLR
;
A
#
# COMPACT_ATOMS: atom_id res chain seq x y z
N MET A 1 -34.01 -24.96 -10.55
CA MET A 1 -34.43 -23.55 -10.65
C MET A 1 -33.60 -22.79 -9.64
N ALA A 2 -32.57 -22.08 -10.10
CA ALA A 2 -31.57 -21.46 -9.24
C ALA A 2 -32.22 -20.35 -8.40
N SER A 3 -31.92 -20.37 -7.10
CA SER A 3 -32.37 -19.40 -6.12
C SER A 3 -31.72 -18.03 -6.40
N ASN A 4 -32.37 -17.20 -7.21
CA ASN A 4 -32.14 -15.74 -7.25
C ASN A 4 -32.72 -15.10 -5.98
N ALA A 5 -32.23 -15.51 -4.81
CA ALA A 5 -32.48 -14.77 -3.58
C ALA A 5 -31.45 -13.65 -3.51
N ASN A 6 -31.90 -12.41 -3.37
CA ASN A 6 -31.01 -11.29 -3.07
C ASN A 6 -30.29 -11.61 -1.75
N ASP A 7 -28.96 -11.73 -1.81
CA ASP A 7 -28.11 -12.03 -0.67
C ASP A 7 -27.15 -10.84 -0.43
N PRO A 8 -27.32 -10.10 0.68
CA PRO A 8 -26.44 -8.98 1.01
C PRO A 8 -25.01 -9.42 1.36
N TYR A 9 -24.76 -10.71 1.58
CA TYR A 9 -23.42 -11.25 1.85
C TYR A 9 -22.65 -11.56 0.55
N HIS A 10 -23.31 -11.55 -0.62
CA HIS A 10 -22.63 -11.65 -1.91
C HIS A 10 -22.15 -10.27 -2.38
N PRO A 11 -20.82 -10.02 -2.46
CA PRO A 11 -20.28 -8.69 -2.78
C PRO A 11 -20.80 -8.11 -4.11
N GLU A 12 -20.94 -8.94 -5.15
CA GLU A 12 -21.45 -8.50 -6.46
C GLU A 12 -22.88 -7.97 -6.39
N GLN A 13 -23.75 -8.65 -5.63
CA GLN A 13 -25.15 -8.23 -5.47
C GLN A 13 -25.26 -6.96 -4.63
N LEU A 14 -24.44 -6.85 -3.57
CA LEU A 14 -24.35 -5.64 -2.76
C LEU A 14 -23.84 -4.46 -3.59
N LEU A 15 -22.82 -4.64 -4.41
CA LEU A 15 -22.28 -3.60 -5.29
C LEU A 15 -23.31 -3.16 -6.34
N ALA A 16 -24.03 -4.09 -6.95
CA ALA A 16 -25.12 -3.77 -7.87
C ALA A 16 -26.21 -2.91 -7.20
N TYR A 17 -26.61 -3.27 -5.98
CA TYR A 17 -27.57 -2.48 -5.19
C TYR A 17 -27.04 -1.07 -4.87
N LEU A 18 -25.79 -0.98 -4.41
CA LEU A 18 -25.16 0.29 -4.05
C LEU A 18 -24.87 1.17 -5.28
N ALA A 19 -24.77 0.60 -6.49
CA ALA A 19 -24.66 1.36 -7.73
C ALA A 19 -25.95 2.13 -8.02
N GLU A 20 -27.10 1.50 -7.81
CA GLU A 20 -28.43 2.12 -7.94
C GLU A 20 -28.78 3.04 -6.77
N ASN A 21 -28.29 2.72 -5.56
CA ASN A 21 -28.57 3.45 -4.32
C ASN A 21 -27.27 3.87 -3.59
N PRO A 22 -26.52 4.87 -4.11
CA PRO A 22 -25.20 5.22 -3.56
C PRO A 22 -25.23 5.72 -2.10
N TRP A 23 -26.34 6.31 -1.66
CA TRP A 23 -26.49 6.85 -0.30
C TRP A 23 -26.45 5.77 0.78
N ASP A 24 -26.86 4.54 0.46
CA ASP A 24 -26.83 3.42 1.42
C ASP A 24 -25.41 2.92 1.70
N ALA A 25 -24.41 3.35 0.92
CA ALA A 25 -23.02 3.06 1.21
C ALA A 25 -22.59 3.65 2.58
N ALA A 26 -23.24 4.72 3.04
CA ALA A 26 -23.00 5.29 4.37
C ALA A 26 -23.66 4.49 5.51
N ALA A 27 -24.59 3.58 5.21
CA ALA A 27 -25.33 2.80 6.20
C ALA A 27 -24.63 1.49 6.59
N ILE A 28 -23.55 1.12 5.91
CA ILE A 28 -22.78 -0.10 6.18
C ILE A 28 -21.38 0.23 6.71
N TYR A 29 -20.81 -0.71 7.47
CA TYR A 29 -19.40 -0.62 7.86
C TYR A 29 -18.52 -1.13 6.73
N TRP A 30 -17.74 -0.21 6.16
CA TRP A 30 -16.61 -0.56 5.31
C TRP A 30 -15.44 -0.95 6.20
N THR A 31 -14.79 -2.07 5.93
CA THR A 31 -13.68 -2.54 6.76
C THR A 31 -12.40 -2.57 5.95
N LEU A 32 -11.33 -2.00 6.51
CA LEU A 32 -9.98 -2.23 6.02
C LEU A 32 -9.45 -3.49 6.70
N ASN A 33 -9.17 -4.50 5.89
CA ASN A 33 -8.67 -5.78 6.36
C ASN A 33 -7.18 -5.90 6.04
N LEU A 34 -6.43 -6.42 7.00
CA LEU A 34 -5.07 -6.92 6.77
C LEU A 34 -5.17 -8.43 6.81
N ASP A 35 -4.88 -9.06 5.67
CA ASP A 35 -5.26 -10.46 5.40
C ASP A 35 -6.77 -10.66 5.61
N THR A 36 -7.13 -11.51 6.57
CA THR A 36 -8.52 -11.83 6.93
C THR A 36 -8.98 -11.10 8.20
N THR A 37 -8.14 -10.23 8.77
CA THR A 37 -8.41 -9.55 10.05
C THR A 37 -8.84 -8.11 9.80
N PRO A 38 -10.04 -7.69 10.22
CA PRO A 38 -10.43 -6.29 10.14
C PRO A 38 -9.63 -5.48 11.16
N ILE A 39 -8.86 -4.51 10.67
CA ILE A 39 -7.99 -3.64 11.48
C ILE A 39 -8.60 -2.25 11.68
N TYR A 40 -9.39 -1.77 10.73
CA TYR A 40 -10.10 -0.48 10.82
C TYR A 40 -11.51 -0.57 10.22
N ALA A 41 -12.43 0.22 10.76
CA ALA A 41 -13.67 0.56 10.07
C ALA A 41 -13.49 1.91 9.35
N ILE A 42 -13.80 1.96 8.07
CA ILE A 42 -13.67 3.17 7.25
C ILE A 42 -14.99 3.93 7.32
N GLN A 43 -14.93 5.18 7.76
CA GLN A 43 -16.08 6.07 7.82
C GLN A 43 -15.74 7.39 7.14
N ALA A 44 -16.34 7.63 5.97
CA ALA A 44 -16.14 8.87 5.26
C ALA A 44 -16.85 10.03 5.98
N THR A 45 -16.18 11.17 6.09
CA THR A 45 -16.71 12.37 6.74
C THR A 45 -16.44 13.60 5.88
N GLY A 46 -17.20 14.68 6.13
CA GLY A 46 -17.04 15.95 5.42
C GLY A 46 -17.66 16.00 4.02
N ALA A 47 -17.38 17.08 3.30
CA ALA A 47 -18.04 17.42 2.03
C ALA A 47 -17.79 16.44 0.88
N PHE A 48 -16.74 15.63 0.97
CA PHE A 48 -16.35 14.66 -0.06
C PHE A 48 -16.66 13.20 0.32
N ALA A 49 -17.49 12.98 1.35
CA ALA A 49 -17.82 11.64 1.82
C ALA A 49 -18.39 10.74 0.71
N ASP A 50 -19.27 11.28 -0.13
CA ASP A 50 -19.85 10.57 -1.28
C ASP A 50 -18.76 10.07 -2.26
N ARG A 51 -17.74 10.89 -2.54
CA ARG A 51 -16.62 10.52 -3.41
C ARG A 51 -15.73 9.43 -2.80
N VAL A 52 -15.56 9.45 -1.48
CA VAL A 52 -14.84 8.39 -0.77
C VAL A 52 -15.64 7.08 -0.88
N TYR A 53 -16.94 7.08 -0.61
CA TYR A 53 -17.77 5.88 -0.76
C TYR A 53 -17.83 5.38 -2.21
N GLN A 54 -17.83 6.28 -3.19
CA GLN A 54 -17.65 5.92 -4.59
C GLN A 54 -16.33 5.17 -4.81
N ARG A 55 -15.20 5.70 -4.32
CA ARG A 55 -13.89 5.05 -4.43
C ARG A 55 -13.82 3.69 -3.72
N LEU A 56 -14.47 3.56 -2.56
CA LEU A 56 -14.54 2.28 -1.85
C LEU A 56 -15.33 1.21 -2.61
N ARG A 57 -16.41 1.61 -3.30
CA ARG A 57 -17.14 0.71 -4.21
C ARG A 57 -16.29 0.28 -5.39
N GLU A 58 -15.58 1.23 -6.02
CA GLU A 58 -14.62 0.95 -7.10
C GLU A 58 -13.58 -0.08 -6.65
N PHE A 59 -12.96 0.12 -5.49
CA PHE A 59 -11.98 -0.84 -4.93
C PHE A 59 -12.57 -2.23 -4.68
N LEU A 60 -13.76 -2.32 -4.10
CA LEU A 60 -14.40 -3.62 -3.83
C LEU A 60 -14.81 -4.34 -5.12
N GLU A 61 -15.22 -3.59 -6.15
CA GLU A 61 -15.52 -4.14 -7.47
C GLU A 61 -14.25 -4.68 -8.13
N GLU A 62 -13.17 -3.90 -8.15
CA GLU A 62 -11.86 -4.30 -8.69
C GLU A 62 -11.30 -5.53 -7.96
N GLN A 63 -11.47 -5.62 -6.63
CA GLN A 63 -11.09 -6.79 -5.84
C GLN A 63 -11.91 -8.04 -6.21
N THR A 64 -13.20 -7.88 -6.48
CA THR A 64 -14.08 -9.00 -6.85
C THR A 64 -13.71 -9.59 -8.21
N LYS A 65 -13.26 -8.73 -9.14
CA LYS A 65 -12.73 -9.14 -10.46
C LYS A 65 -11.32 -9.74 -10.39
N GLY A 66 -10.65 -9.62 -9.24
CA GLY A 66 -9.23 -9.99 -9.09
C GLY A 66 -8.27 -9.02 -9.77
N GLU A 67 -8.74 -7.83 -10.13
CA GLU A 67 -7.93 -6.76 -10.73
C GLU A 67 -7.08 -6.07 -9.66
N VAL A 68 -7.57 -5.96 -8.42
CA VAL A 68 -6.83 -5.30 -7.32
C VAL A 68 -6.54 -6.27 -6.19
N GLU A 69 -5.29 -6.25 -5.74
CA GLU A 69 -4.81 -7.08 -4.64
C GLU A 69 -4.42 -6.26 -3.41
N ARG A 70 -4.11 -4.97 -3.60
CA ARG A 70 -3.56 -4.10 -2.56
C ARG A 70 -4.19 -2.72 -2.65
N ILE A 71 -4.37 -2.10 -1.48
CA ILE A 71 -4.93 -0.76 -1.34
C ILE A 71 -4.14 0.05 -0.31
N SER A 72 -4.12 1.37 -0.49
CA SER A 72 -3.61 2.33 0.48
C SER A 72 -4.73 3.28 0.87
N ILE A 73 -4.94 3.49 2.17
CA ILE A 73 -5.97 4.38 2.70
C ILE A 73 -5.36 5.30 3.76
N PRO A 74 -5.02 6.54 3.40
CA PRO A 74 -4.61 7.55 4.37
C PRO A 74 -5.84 8.12 5.08
N GLY A 75 -5.73 8.37 6.38
CA GLY A 75 -6.83 8.94 7.15
C GLY A 75 -6.47 9.25 8.59
N SER A 76 -7.39 9.91 9.29
CA SER A 76 -7.28 10.21 10.72
C SER A 76 -8.15 9.25 11.53
N LEU A 77 -7.66 8.81 12.69
CA LEU A 77 -8.45 7.95 13.58
C LEU A 77 -9.53 8.75 14.32
N ALA A 78 -10.73 8.18 14.44
CA ALA A 78 -11.90 8.85 15.02
C ALA A 78 -12.74 7.87 15.87
N GLY A 79 -12.29 7.55 17.08
CA GLY A 79 -13.02 6.64 17.97
C GLY A 79 -12.95 5.18 17.52
N SER A 80 -13.94 4.39 17.92
CA SER A 80 -14.02 2.96 17.62
C SER A 80 -15.46 2.51 17.43
N VAL A 81 -15.62 1.39 16.74
CA VAL A 81 -16.93 0.79 16.47
C VAL A 81 -16.89 -0.70 16.67
N LYS A 82 -18.05 -1.26 17.09
CA LYS A 82 -18.23 -2.69 17.26
C LYS A 82 -18.81 -3.28 15.98
N LEU A 83 -18.06 -4.19 15.34
CA LEU A 83 -18.49 -4.93 14.16
C LEU A 83 -19.58 -5.95 14.53
N PHE A 84 -20.27 -6.48 13.51
CA PHE A 84 -21.27 -7.53 13.69
C PHE A 84 -20.71 -8.78 14.39
N THR A 85 -19.43 -9.10 14.15
CA THR A 85 -18.69 -10.20 14.81
C THR A 85 -18.45 -9.97 16.30
N GLY A 86 -18.72 -8.76 16.81
CA GLY A 86 -18.46 -8.35 18.18
C GLY A 86 -17.07 -7.76 18.40
N GLN A 87 -16.17 -7.84 17.42
CA GLN A 87 -14.85 -7.21 17.45
C GLN A 87 -14.97 -5.69 17.46
N VAL A 88 -14.20 -5.03 18.32
CA VAL A 88 -14.12 -3.56 18.37
C VAL A 88 -12.89 -3.12 17.60
N VAL A 89 -13.09 -2.31 16.57
CA VAL A 89 -12.01 -1.78 15.72
C VAL A 89 -12.03 -0.25 15.71
N PRO A 90 -10.87 0.41 15.62
CA PRO A 90 -10.80 1.85 15.45
C PRO A 90 -11.44 2.30 14.13
N ILE A 91 -12.05 3.49 14.13
CA ILE A 91 -12.58 4.10 12.91
C ILE A 91 -11.51 4.97 12.27
N ILE A 92 -11.31 4.83 10.96
CA ILE A 92 -10.48 5.71 10.14
C ILE A 92 -11.38 6.59 9.27
N CYS A 93 -11.17 7.90 9.35
CA CYS A 93 -11.74 8.88 8.43
C CYS A 93 -10.78 9.13 7.29
N PRO A 94 -11.03 8.57 6.10
CA PRO A 94 -10.07 8.61 5.00
C PRO A 94 -10.03 9.99 4.34
N SER A 95 -8.84 10.34 3.86
CA SER A 95 -8.64 11.42 2.88
C SER A 95 -8.74 10.82 1.48
N LEU A 96 -9.58 11.41 0.63
CA LEU A 96 -9.71 10.97 -0.78
C LEU A 96 -8.36 11.01 -1.52
N ARG A 97 -7.52 12.00 -1.19
CA ARG A 97 -6.16 12.09 -1.72
C ARG A 97 -5.29 11.01 -1.09
N GLY A 98 -4.56 10.27 -1.93
CA GLY A 98 -3.66 9.20 -1.51
C GLY A 98 -4.34 7.84 -1.36
N MET A 99 -5.64 7.71 -1.68
CA MET A 99 -6.27 6.42 -1.85
C MET A 99 -5.85 5.80 -3.18
N TYR A 100 -5.08 4.72 -3.12
CA TYR A 100 -4.57 4.00 -4.29
C TYR A 100 -4.94 2.52 -4.21
N SER A 101 -5.19 1.90 -5.36
CA SER A 101 -5.32 0.46 -5.54
C SER A 101 -4.33 0.01 -6.62
N TRP A 102 -3.81 -1.21 -6.50
CA TRP A 102 -2.94 -1.78 -7.52
C TRP A 102 -2.93 -3.31 -7.50
N ASN A 103 -2.50 -3.86 -8.63
CA ASN A 103 -2.17 -5.28 -8.82
C ASN A 103 -0.66 -5.46 -8.84
N THR A 104 -0.15 -6.54 -8.24
CA THR A 104 1.28 -6.84 -8.26
C THR A 104 1.80 -7.07 -9.68
N LYS A 105 1.01 -7.74 -10.54
CA LYS A 105 1.39 -8.09 -11.91
C LYS A 105 1.38 -6.90 -12.84
N GLU A 106 0.35 -6.06 -12.76
CA GLU A 106 0.26 -4.83 -13.56
C GLU A 106 1.36 -3.86 -13.16
N LEU A 107 1.65 -3.77 -11.86
CA LEU A 107 2.73 -2.95 -11.35
C LEU A 107 4.09 -3.46 -11.86
N ALA A 108 4.36 -4.77 -11.75
CA ALA A 108 5.58 -5.36 -12.30
C ALA A 108 5.73 -5.10 -13.81
N ALA A 109 4.63 -5.22 -14.57
CA ALA A 109 4.61 -4.91 -16.00
C ALA A 109 4.90 -3.43 -16.30
N ALA A 110 4.36 -2.51 -15.50
CA ALA A 110 4.60 -1.08 -15.65
C ALA A 110 6.06 -0.68 -15.35
N VAL A 111 6.69 -1.36 -14.37
CA VAL A 111 8.12 -1.16 -14.04
C VAL A 111 9.03 -1.71 -15.14
N CYS A 112 8.74 -2.89 -15.68
CA CYS A 112 9.55 -3.56 -16.71
C CYS A 112 9.55 -2.90 -18.12
N LYS A 113 8.88 -1.76 -18.33
CA LYS A 113 8.76 -1.01 -19.61
C LYS A 113 9.31 -1.71 -20.86
N GLU A 114 8.46 -2.38 -21.65
CA GLU A 114 8.59 -2.88 -23.05
C GLU A 114 9.93 -3.40 -23.64
N LYS A 115 11.10 -3.27 -22.99
CA LYS A 115 12.44 -3.51 -23.56
C LYS A 115 13.26 -4.59 -22.84
N ASP A 116 12.85 -5.05 -21.66
CA ASP A 116 13.48 -6.20 -21.02
C ASP A 116 12.64 -7.46 -21.23
N THR A 117 12.99 -8.17 -22.30
CA THR A 117 12.41 -9.42 -22.81
C THR A 117 12.79 -10.67 -22.00
N GLU A 118 12.82 -10.61 -20.67
CA GLU A 118 13.02 -11.81 -19.86
C GLU A 118 11.89 -11.98 -18.83
N ASP A 119 11.10 -13.05 -18.98
CA ASP A 119 10.08 -13.46 -17.99
C ASP A 119 10.68 -13.64 -16.59
N GLN A 120 11.97 -13.99 -16.51
CA GLN A 120 12.69 -14.07 -15.24
C GLN A 120 12.70 -12.72 -14.50
N SER A 121 12.89 -11.59 -15.16
CA SER A 121 12.91 -10.28 -14.49
C SER A 121 11.56 -9.93 -13.86
N LYS A 122 10.45 -10.34 -14.47
CA LYS A 122 9.11 -10.13 -13.93
C LYS A 122 8.87 -10.94 -12.67
N ASP A 123 9.25 -12.22 -12.68
CA ASP A 123 9.12 -13.10 -11.52
C ASP A 123 9.94 -12.60 -10.32
N HIS A 124 11.14 -12.05 -10.57
CA HIS A 124 11.97 -11.47 -9.51
C HIS A 124 11.32 -10.21 -8.91
N ILE A 125 10.70 -9.35 -9.74
CA ILE A 125 9.97 -8.17 -9.24
C ILE A 125 8.74 -8.59 -8.46
N GLU A 126 7.97 -9.56 -8.95
CA GLU A 126 6.77 -10.04 -8.27
C GLU A 126 7.12 -10.61 -6.89
N ASN A 127 8.11 -11.51 -6.82
CA ASN A 127 8.57 -12.09 -5.56
C ASN A 127 9.10 -11.02 -4.59
N PHE A 128 9.85 -10.05 -5.11
CA PHE A 128 10.31 -8.91 -4.32
C PHE A 128 9.14 -8.09 -3.76
N LEU A 129 8.17 -7.73 -4.59
CA LEU A 129 7.03 -6.91 -4.17
C LEU A 129 6.23 -7.62 -3.09
N ILE A 130 5.98 -8.92 -3.27
CA ILE A 130 5.36 -9.77 -2.25
C ILE A 130 6.17 -9.70 -0.94
N ARG A 131 7.49 -9.90 -1.01
CA ARG A 131 8.35 -9.85 0.19
C ARG A 131 8.31 -8.50 0.89
N VAL A 132 8.35 -7.39 0.14
CA VAL A 132 8.21 -6.05 0.72
C VAL A 132 6.87 -5.91 1.41
N TYR A 133 5.76 -6.35 0.80
CA TYR A 133 4.46 -6.26 1.46
C TYR A 133 4.37 -7.12 2.71
N GLU A 134 4.89 -8.35 2.69
CA GLU A 134 4.85 -9.23 3.86
C GLU A 134 5.75 -8.76 5.00
N GLU A 135 6.95 -8.26 4.69
CA GLU A 135 7.87 -7.75 5.72
C GLU A 135 7.45 -6.40 6.28
N LEU A 136 6.78 -5.57 5.48
CA LEU A 136 6.43 -4.20 5.86
C LEU A 136 5.02 -4.05 6.41
N ARG A 137 4.17 -5.08 6.35
CA ARG A 137 2.79 -4.99 6.84
C ARG A 137 2.75 -4.63 8.32
N ASN A 138 2.04 -3.56 8.65
CA ASN A 138 1.86 -3.09 10.00
C ASN A 138 0.53 -2.34 10.12
N LEU A 139 0.17 -1.89 11.33
CA LEU A 139 -1.08 -1.19 11.57
C LEU A 139 -1.09 0.25 11.03
N GLY A 140 0.05 0.85 10.71
CA GLY A 140 0.12 2.19 10.15
C GLY A 140 -0.24 3.30 11.13
N VAL A 141 -0.09 3.07 12.44
CA VAL A 141 -0.43 4.06 13.48
C VAL A 141 0.76 4.92 13.86
N SER A 142 1.90 4.30 14.18
CA SER A 142 3.10 5.07 14.55
C SER A 142 3.69 5.80 13.33
N PRO A 143 4.37 6.94 13.50
CA PRO A 143 5.03 7.62 12.38
C PRO A 143 5.98 6.71 11.59
N GLN A 144 6.67 5.81 12.29
CA GLN A 144 7.54 4.77 11.73
C GLN A 144 6.77 3.84 10.80
N ASP A 145 5.69 3.27 11.31
CA ASP A 145 4.79 2.35 10.59
C ASP A 145 4.19 3.03 9.35
N ARG A 146 3.81 4.31 9.48
CA ARG A 146 3.30 5.12 8.37
C ARG A 146 4.36 5.34 7.29
N ALA A 147 5.60 5.62 7.68
CA ALA A 147 6.70 5.79 6.74
C ALA A 147 7.00 4.48 6.00
N ILE A 148 6.94 3.35 6.70
CA ILE A 148 7.06 1.99 6.15
C ILE A 148 5.94 1.69 5.14
N ASN A 149 4.68 1.90 5.52
CA ASN A 149 3.53 1.63 4.63
C ASN A 149 3.54 2.54 3.40
N TYR A 150 3.96 3.80 3.58
CA TYR A 150 4.11 4.72 2.45
C TYR A 150 5.24 4.29 1.51
N ALA A 151 6.37 3.83 2.05
CA ALA A 151 7.46 3.27 1.26
C ALA A 151 7.01 2.07 0.42
N ALA A 152 6.17 1.19 0.99
CA ALA A 152 5.59 0.06 0.27
C ALA A 152 4.60 0.49 -0.82
N THR A 153 3.84 1.56 -0.58
CA THR A 153 2.83 2.09 -1.51
C THR A 153 3.48 2.79 -2.71
N ASN A 154 4.64 3.42 -2.54
CA ASN A 154 5.27 4.22 -3.58
C ASN A 154 6.04 3.38 -4.59
N ALA A 155 5.33 2.46 -5.23
CA ALA A 155 5.87 1.50 -6.17
C ALA A 155 6.49 2.14 -7.42
N LEU A 156 6.10 3.37 -7.77
CA LEU A 156 6.69 4.14 -8.87
C LEU A 156 8.13 4.60 -8.58
N LEU A 157 8.46 4.88 -7.32
CA LEU A 157 9.85 5.18 -6.94
C LEU A 157 10.67 3.93 -6.74
N ALA A 158 9.98 2.90 -6.26
CA ALA A 158 10.51 1.58 -6.13
C ALA A 158 10.95 1.07 -7.53
N ALA A 159 10.19 1.36 -8.58
CA ALA A 159 10.49 1.03 -9.98
C ALA A 159 11.93 1.37 -10.42
N ASP A 160 12.35 2.62 -10.23
CA ASP A 160 13.69 3.08 -10.65
C ASP A 160 14.80 2.40 -9.81
N ILE A 161 14.55 2.20 -8.51
CA ILE A 161 15.45 1.49 -7.60
C ILE A 161 15.58 0.02 -8.04
N PHE A 162 14.46 -0.59 -8.47
CA PHE A 162 14.39 -1.98 -8.90
C PHE A 162 15.04 -2.19 -10.24
N GLU A 163 14.83 -1.29 -11.20
CA GLU A 163 15.50 -1.36 -12.50
C GLU A 163 17.03 -1.36 -12.30
N ASP A 164 17.55 -0.52 -11.41
CA ASP A 164 18.99 -0.48 -11.08
C ASP A 164 19.46 -1.74 -10.34
N ALA A 165 18.66 -2.28 -9.42
CA ALA A 165 18.99 -3.51 -8.68
C ALA A 165 18.98 -4.76 -9.57
N LEU A 166 17.96 -4.92 -10.42
CA LEU A 166 17.82 -6.04 -11.36
C LEU A 166 18.95 -6.05 -12.39
N ARG A 167 19.29 -4.89 -12.96
CA ARG A 167 20.42 -4.76 -13.89
C ARG A 167 21.74 -5.23 -13.27
N LYS A 168 21.85 -5.17 -11.94
CA LYS A 168 23.04 -5.58 -11.18
C LYS A 168 22.92 -7.00 -10.61
N GLY A 169 21.82 -7.70 -10.86
CA GLY A 169 21.53 -9.03 -10.31
C GLY A 169 21.50 -9.02 -8.78
N MET A 170 20.94 -7.97 -8.17
CA MET A 170 20.84 -7.83 -6.72
C MET A 170 19.44 -8.10 -6.20
N GLU A 171 19.35 -8.65 -5.00
CA GLU A 171 18.11 -8.93 -4.27
C GLU A 171 18.01 -8.12 -2.98
N LEU A 172 16.80 -7.96 -2.46
CA LEU A 172 16.57 -7.28 -1.18
C LEU A 172 17.22 -8.04 -0.04
N ASP A 173 17.96 -7.34 0.79
CA ASP A 173 18.54 -7.88 2.02
C ASP A 173 17.71 -7.45 3.22
N THR A 174 17.62 -6.14 3.45
CA THR A 174 17.08 -5.57 4.67
C THR A 174 16.40 -4.24 4.38
N ILE A 175 15.31 -3.99 5.09
CA ILE A 175 14.62 -2.70 5.13
C ILE A 175 14.79 -2.11 6.53
N SER A 176 15.31 -0.89 6.63
CA SER A 176 15.42 -0.19 7.90
C SER A 176 14.87 1.21 7.81
N VAL A 177 14.26 1.67 8.90
CA VAL A 177 13.63 2.99 8.98
C VAL A 177 14.15 3.70 10.23
N GLU A 178 14.71 4.88 10.02
CA GLU A 178 15.30 5.72 11.07
C GLU A 178 14.75 7.13 10.99
N ARG A 179 14.71 7.85 12.10
CA ARG A 179 14.27 9.24 12.09
C ARG A 179 15.30 10.09 11.33
N SER A 180 14.84 10.89 10.37
CA SER A 180 15.75 11.72 9.58
C SER A 180 16.34 12.84 10.45
N PRO A 181 17.66 13.07 10.41
CA PRO A 181 18.29 14.13 11.19
C PRO A 181 18.03 15.53 10.63
N ILE A 182 17.62 15.63 9.35
CA ILE A 182 17.42 16.90 8.64
C ILE A 182 15.97 16.97 8.17
N CYS A 183 15.18 17.76 8.87
CA CYS A 183 13.78 18.04 8.55
C CYS A 183 13.49 19.52 8.72
N ARG A 184 12.44 20.01 8.03
CA ARG A 184 11.90 21.33 8.36
C ARG A 184 11.33 21.29 9.79
N PRO A 185 11.32 22.42 10.52
CA PRO A 185 10.60 22.50 11.80
C PRO A 185 9.16 22.01 11.63
N GLU A 186 8.64 21.26 12.61
CA GLU A 186 7.32 20.60 12.60
C GLU A 186 7.12 19.44 11.59
N SER A 187 8.13 19.09 10.77
CA SER A 187 8.08 17.88 9.95
C SER A 187 8.41 16.63 10.77
N ASP A 188 7.80 15.51 10.38
CA ASP A 188 8.09 14.19 10.93
C ASP A 188 8.65 13.32 9.82
N CYS A 189 9.93 13.52 9.49
CA CYS A 189 10.57 12.76 8.42
C CYS A 189 11.36 11.55 8.90
N TRP A 190 11.24 10.49 8.10
CA TRP A 190 11.83 9.19 8.31
C TRP A 190 12.65 8.80 7.08
N ASP A 191 13.88 8.40 7.33
CA ASP A 191 14.83 7.88 6.36
C ASP A 191 14.59 6.37 6.21
N VAL A 192 14.10 5.95 5.04
CA VAL A 192 13.86 4.55 4.69
C VAL A 192 15.02 4.04 3.85
N LYS A 193 15.75 3.06 4.38
CA LYS A 193 16.92 2.43 3.76
C LYS A 193 16.56 1.04 3.27
N LEU A 194 16.76 0.80 1.99
CA LEU A 194 16.68 -0.51 1.36
C LEU A 194 18.10 -0.98 1.03
N SER A 195 18.53 -2.06 1.67
CA SER A 195 19.82 -2.71 1.40
C SER A 195 19.62 -3.86 0.43
N PHE A 196 20.47 -3.95 -0.59
CA PHE A 196 20.46 -4.99 -1.61
C PHE A 196 21.82 -5.69 -1.65
N PHE A 197 21.82 -6.98 -1.96
CA PHE A 197 23.04 -7.80 -2.07
C PHE A 197 22.99 -8.68 -3.32
N ASN A 198 24.15 -9.13 -3.79
CA ASN A 198 24.20 -10.10 -4.89
C ASN A 198 24.24 -11.53 -4.32
N PRO A 199 23.20 -12.37 -4.54
CA PRO A 199 23.16 -13.72 -4.01
C PRO A 199 24.24 -14.65 -4.58
N CYS A 200 24.73 -14.39 -5.80
CA CYS A 200 25.80 -15.17 -6.42
C CYS A 200 27.21 -14.72 -5.97
N LYS A 201 27.33 -13.52 -5.38
CA LYS A 201 28.62 -12.88 -5.05
C LYS A 201 28.64 -12.27 -3.65
N ILE A 202 28.08 -12.99 -2.67
CA ILE A 202 27.85 -12.51 -1.31
C ILE A 202 29.14 -11.97 -0.64
N PHE A 203 30.29 -12.60 -0.89
CA PHE A 203 31.57 -12.22 -0.27
C PHE A 203 32.44 -11.28 -1.12
N GLU A 204 32.08 -11.07 -2.40
CA GLU A 204 32.91 -10.32 -3.35
C GLU A 204 32.31 -8.94 -3.66
N GLN A 205 30.99 -8.82 -3.61
CA GLN A 205 30.28 -7.62 -3.99
C GLN A 205 29.70 -6.91 -2.77
N ALA A 206 30.07 -5.64 -2.64
CA ALA A 206 29.50 -4.74 -1.63
C ALA A 206 27.97 -4.64 -1.78
N LYS A 207 27.27 -4.56 -0.65
CA LYS A 207 25.84 -4.28 -0.62
C LYS A 207 25.56 -2.91 -1.21
N ARG A 208 24.38 -2.72 -1.79
CA ARG A 208 23.93 -1.42 -2.31
C ARG A 208 22.80 -0.91 -1.44
N VAL A 209 22.90 0.34 -0.99
CA VAL A 209 21.87 0.97 -0.18
C VAL A 209 21.16 2.03 -1.01
N TYR A 210 19.84 2.02 -0.94
CA TYR A 210 18.97 3.10 -1.44
C TYR A 210 18.28 3.73 -0.26
N LEU A 211 18.38 5.05 -0.15
CA LEU A 211 17.80 5.83 0.93
C LEU A 211 16.88 6.90 0.32
N PHE A 212 15.65 6.93 0.80
CA PHE A 212 14.73 8.03 0.56
C PHE A 212 14.12 8.49 1.87
N THR A 213 13.69 9.74 1.89
CA THR A 213 13.14 10.38 3.08
C THR A 213 11.66 10.62 2.86
N THR A 214 10.84 10.18 3.80
CA THR A 214 9.38 10.33 3.79
C THR A 214 8.97 11.24 4.94
N ASP A 215 8.22 12.31 4.66
CA ASP A 215 7.58 13.12 5.69
C ASP A 215 6.16 12.61 5.92
N VAL A 216 5.88 12.19 7.16
CA VAL A 216 4.58 11.67 7.59
C VAL A 216 3.83 12.66 8.50
N SER A 217 4.25 13.92 8.57
CA SER A 217 3.58 14.95 9.40
C SER A 217 2.12 15.18 9.01
N ASP A 218 1.79 15.13 7.72
CA ASP A 218 0.41 15.25 7.21
C ASP A 218 -0.25 13.86 7.05
N ILE A 219 -1.58 13.82 6.91
CA ILE A 219 -2.40 12.62 6.69
C ILE A 219 -1.91 11.84 5.47
N VAL A 220 -1.63 12.55 4.37
CA VAL A 220 -1.06 11.97 3.15
C VAL A 220 0.45 12.19 3.19
N PRO A 221 1.27 11.15 3.41
CA PRO A 221 2.71 11.31 3.47
C PRO A 221 3.29 11.75 2.12
N VAL A 222 4.45 12.38 2.16
CA VAL A 222 5.14 12.89 0.98
C VAL A 222 6.61 12.49 0.97
N MET A 223 7.17 12.32 -0.22
CA MET A 223 8.61 12.15 -0.37
C MET A 223 9.33 13.50 -0.27
N VAL A 224 10.46 13.52 0.43
CA VAL A 224 11.34 14.67 0.53
C VAL A 224 12.65 14.40 -0.22
N GLY A 225 12.91 15.20 -1.24
CA GLY A 225 14.17 15.17 -1.98
C GLY A 225 14.25 14.06 -3.02
N LYS A 226 15.50 13.64 -3.32
CA LYS A 226 15.80 12.58 -4.29
C LYS A 226 16.30 11.33 -3.58
N VAL A 227 16.11 10.17 -4.21
CA VAL A 227 16.70 8.91 -3.74
C VAL A 227 18.23 9.03 -3.75
N ARG A 228 18.86 8.70 -2.63
CA ARG A 228 20.30 8.64 -2.44
C ARG A 228 20.75 7.19 -2.50
N THR A 229 21.89 6.93 -3.13
CA THR A 229 22.40 5.57 -3.31
C THR A 229 23.90 5.50 -3.11
N TRP A 230 24.37 4.49 -2.37
CA TRP A 230 25.79 4.23 -2.12
C TRP A 230 26.05 2.74 -1.91
N SER A 231 27.32 2.35 -1.89
CA SER A 231 27.72 0.97 -1.62
C SER A 231 28.21 0.82 -0.18
N LEU A 232 27.81 -0.26 0.48
CA LEU A 232 28.18 -0.62 1.84
C LEU A 232 29.06 -1.87 1.78
N ARG A 233 30.22 -1.81 2.42
CA ARG A 233 31.19 -2.90 2.45
C ARG A 233 30.74 -4.02 3.37
#